data_AF-A0A957K0R2-F1
#
_entry.id   AF-A0A957K0R2-F1
#
_cell.length_a   1.000
_cell.length_b   1.000
_cell.length_c   1.000
_cell.angle_alpha   90.00
_cell.angle_beta   90.00
_cell.angle_gamma   90.00
#
_symmetry.space_group_name_H-M   'P 1'
#
loop_
_entity.id
_entity.type
_entity.pdbx_description
1 polymer ?
#
loop_
_entity_poly.entity_id
_entity_poly.type
_entity_poly.pdbx_seq_one_letter_code
_entity_poly.pdbx_strand_id
1 'polypeptide(L)'
;MRYRNWLIAALLLVVAGGGYYLLQQRSAAQAATEFEVIRQESVQRDRLESTVNATGSIEPEAELSLTFGLGGTIQQVNVARGQTVIAGEVLATLDTAELELAVQQAGDALTIQQLTLQQRRDSQPTAATLATAQADIDATQASVAVAEANQAGAEAGLLQAEAQKALLQAGPTADAIAAADAEIAARTAEVETVQDAYDRIIEFGVGGTTEEQTRFQLNAAQQALAAAEARRTALFAGPRLADLQAADAQIASAQANV
;
A
#
# COMPACT_ATOMS: atom_id res chain seq x y z
N MET A 1 -54.26 30.47 -107.65
CA MET A 1 -53.73 29.40 -106.77
C MET A 1 -52.57 29.94 -105.90
N ARG A 2 -52.80 30.85 -104.93
CA ARG A 2 -51.71 31.47 -104.12
C ARG A 2 -51.87 31.31 -102.59
N TYR A 3 -53.00 30.82 -102.09
CA TYR A 3 -53.28 30.71 -100.64
C TYR A 3 -52.88 29.34 -100.04
N ARG A 4 -52.76 28.31 -100.87
CA ARG A 4 -52.44 26.94 -100.44
C ARG A 4 -51.00 26.79 -99.94
N ASN A 5 -50.08 27.60 -100.47
CA ASN A 5 -48.67 27.57 -100.08
C ASN A 5 -48.40 28.31 -98.76
N TRP A 6 -49.27 29.25 -98.37
CA TRP A 6 -49.14 30.00 -97.12
C TRP A 6 -49.62 29.20 -95.90
N LEU A 7 -50.65 28.37 -96.08
CA LEU A 7 -51.10 27.43 -95.05
C LEU A 7 -50.06 26.34 -94.74
N ILE A 8 -49.32 25.86 -95.76
CA ILE A 8 -48.25 24.87 -95.56
C ILE A 8 -47.06 25.50 -94.81
N ALA A 9 -46.71 26.75 -95.13
CA ALA A 9 -45.66 27.48 -94.42
C ALA A 9 -46.02 27.73 -92.96
N ALA A 10 -47.28 28.10 -92.66
CA ALA A 10 -47.76 28.27 -91.30
C ALA A 10 -47.75 26.96 -90.50
N LEU A 11 -48.15 25.84 -91.12
CA LEU A 11 -48.11 24.52 -90.49
C LEU A 11 -46.67 24.09 -90.14
N LEU A 12 -45.71 24.32 -91.05
CA LEU A 12 -44.29 24.02 -90.81
C LEU A 12 -43.71 24.85 -89.66
N LEU A 13 -44.13 26.11 -89.53
CA LEU A 13 -43.68 27.00 -88.46
C LEU A 13 -44.20 26.55 -87.09
N VAL A 14 -45.45 26.06 -87.02
CA VAL A 14 -46.04 25.51 -85.80
C VAL A 14 -45.36 24.20 -85.39
N VAL A 15 -45.05 23.31 -86.35
CA VAL A 15 -44.34 22.05 -86.07
C VAL A 15 -42.90 22.32 -85.62
N ALA A 16 -42.21 23.28 -86.24
CA ALA A 16 -40.85 23.67 -85.83
C ALA A 16 -40.85 24.32 -84.43
N GLY A 17 -41.81 25.19 -84.14
CA GLY A 17 -41.96 25.82 -82.83
C GLY A 17 -42.32 24.81 -81.72
N GLY A 18 -43.23 23.87 -82.01
CA GLY A 18 -43.59 22.79 -81.09
C GLY A 18 -42.44 21.82 -80.84
N GLY A 19 -41.67 21.48 -81.88
CA GLY A 19 -40.47 20.66 -81.76
C GLY A 19 -39.37 21.33 -80.93
N TYR A 20 -39.15 22.63 -81.13
CA TYR A 20 -38.18 23.40 -80.35
C TYR A 20 -38.57 23.50 -78.86
N TYR A 21 -39.85 23.75 -78.58
CA TYR A 21 -40.36 23.83 -77.20
C TYR A 21 -40.22 22.49 -76.45
N LEU A 22 -40.55 21.37 -77.11
CA LEU A 22 -40.40 20.03 -76.51
C LEU A 22 -38.94 19.65 -76.26
N LEU A 23 -38.03 20.05 -77.15
CA LEU A 23 -36.60 19.85 -76.95
C LEU A 23 -36.11 20.66 -75.75
N GLN A 24 -36.53 21.93 -75.63
CA GLN A 24 -36.10 22.80 -74.53
C GLN A 24 -36.66 22.35 -73.16
N GLN A 25 -37.88 21.79 -73.14
CA GLN A 25 -38.48 21.23 -71.92
C GLN A 25 -37.80 19.93 -71.48
N ARG A 26 -37.32 19.11 -72.43
CA ARG A 26 -36.51 17.92 -72.11
C ARG A 26 -35.12 18.29 -71.59
N SER A 27 -34.48 19.32 -72.14
CA SER A 27 -33.21 19.83 -71.64
C SER A 27 -33.34 20.39 -70.21
N ALA A 28 -34.46 21.06 -69.90
CA ALA A 28 -34.71 21.59 -68.56
C ALA A 28 -35.02 20.47 -67.53
N ALA A 29 -35.69 19.39 -67.93
CA ALA A 29 -35.94 18.24 -67.06
C ALA A 29 -34.67 17.42 -66.76
N GLN A 30 -33.66 17.48 -67.63
CA GLN A 30 -32.35 16.82 -67.43
C GLN A 30 -31.39 17.63 -66.54
N ALA A 31 -31.65 18.93 -66.36
CA ALA A 31 -30.85 19.81 -65.49
C ALA A 31 -31.26 19.76 -64.01
N ALA A 32 -32.36 19.06 -63.66
CA ALA A 32 -32.94 19.03 -62.32
C ALA A 32 -32.59 17.77 -61.50
N THR A 33 -31.61 16.97 -61.91
CA THR A 33 -31.08 15.88 -61.07
C THR A 33 -29.83 16.37 -60.34
N GLU A 34 -30.06 17.16 -59.30
CA GLU A 34 -29.04 17.57 -58.34
C GLU A 34 -28.77 16.38 -57.42
N PHE A 35 -27.65 15.69 -57.62
CA PHE A 35 -27.22 14.62 -56.73
C PHE A 35 -26.68 15.26 -55.44
N GLU A 36 -27.31 14.96 -54.31
CA GLU A 36 -26.76 15.30 -52.99
C GLU A 36 -25.48 14.50 -52.79
N VAL A 37 -24.33 15.18 -52.95
CA VAL A 37 -23.01 14.57 -52.81
C VAL A 37 -22.72 14.36 -51.33
N ILE A 38 -23.19 13.23 -50.78
CA ILE A 38 -22.77 12.79 -49.45
C ILE A 38 -21.31 12.36 -49.56
N ARG A 39 -20.41 13.15 -48.96
CA ARG A 39 -18.98 12.83 -48.86
C ARG A 39 -18.83 11.68 -47.85
N GLN A 40 -18.63 10.46 -48.34
CA GLN A 40 -18.30 9.30 -47.51
C GLN A 40 -16.78 9.17 -47.42
N GLU A 41 -16.25 9.12 -46.21
CA GLU A 41 -14.84 8.87 -45.94
C GLU A 41 -14.72 7.50 -45.25
N SER A 42 -13.79 6.65 -45.72
CA SER A 42 -13.62 5.31 -45.17
C SER A 42 -12.90 5.37 -43.83
N VAL A 43 -13.54 4.91 -42.75
CA VAL A 43 -12.89 4.77 -41.44
C VAL A 43 -11.87 3.63 -41.50
N GLN A 44 -10.59 3.96 -41.40
CA GLN A 44 -9.52 2.96 -41.23
C GLN A 44 -9.29 2.71 -39.73
N ARG A 45 -9.22 1.44 -39.34
CA ARG A 45 -8.81 1.05 -38.00
C ARG A 45 -7.29 1.10 -37.92
N ASP A 46 -6.76 2.08 -37.21
CA ASP A 46 -5.35 2.18 -36.90
C ASP A 46 -5.12 2.06 -35.38
N ARG A 47 -3.88 1.75 -34.97
CA ARG A 47 -3.50 1.63 -33.56
C ARG A 47 -3.29 3.03 -32.97
N LEU A 48 -4.28 3.52 -32.24
CA LEU A 48 -4.15 4.72 -31.41
C LEU A 48 -3.32 4.38 -30.16
N GLU A 49 -2.05 4.78 -30.15
CA GLU A 49 -1.22 4.73 -28.94
C GLU A 49 -1.44 6.00 -28.12
N SER A 50 -2.22 5.88 -27.05
CA SER A 50 -2.42 6.94 -26.07
C SER A 50 -1.31 6.86 -25.02
N THR A 51 -0.24 7.63 -25.20
CA THR A 51 0.84 7.72 -24.22
C THR A 51 0.38 8.59 -23.04
N VAL A 52 0.05 7.95 -21.92
CA VAL A 52 -0.23 8.64 -20.67
C VAL A 52 1.10 9.04 -20.03
N ASN A 53 1.43 10.33 -20.08
CA ASN A 53 2.55 10.89 -19.31
C ASN A 53 2.08 11.07 -17.86
N ALA A 54 2.50 10.17 -16.97
CA ALA A 54 2.26 10.30 -15.54
C ALA A 54 3.47 10.96 -14.87
N THR A 55 3.27 12.15 -14.30
CA THR A 55 4.23 12.78 -13.39
C THR A 55 3.96 12.24 -11.99
N GLY A 56 4.85 11.39 -11.47
CA GLY A 56 4.82 10.92 -10.10
C GLY A 56 5.81 11.71 -9.24
N SER A 57 5.48 11.92 -7.96
CA SER A 57 6.47 12.34 -6.96
C SER A 57 7.17 11.11 -6.42
N ILE A 58 8.49 11.19 -6.20
CA ILE A 58 9.23 10.17 -5.48
C ILE A 58 9.12 10.53 -4.00
N GLU A 59 8.33 9.76 -3.27
CA GLU A 59 8.23 9.87 -1.82
C GLU A 59 9.13 8.81 -1.17
N PRO A 60 9.80 9.09 -0.04
CA PRO A 60 10.51 8.06 0.71
C PRO A 60 9.56 6.91 1.08
N GLU A 61 10.03 5.67 0.93
CA GLU A 61 9.23 4.49 1.30
C GLU A 61 8.86 4.51 2.80
N ALA A 62 9.75 5.05 3.63
CA ALA A 62 9.52 5.33 5.04
C ALA A 62 10.45 6.46 5.51
N GLU A 63 9.94 7.32 6.40
CA GLU A 63 10.73 8.27 7.17
C GLU A 63 10.52 7.97 8.65
N LEU A 64 11.62 7.76 9.39
CA LEU A 64 11.56 7.36 10.79
C LEU A 64 12.41 8.33 11.63
N SER A 65 11.76 9.00 12.57
CA SER A 65 12.44 9.77 13.61
C SER A 65 12.93 8.81 14.69
N LEU A 66 14.24 8.59 14.74
CA LEU A 66 14.85 7.73 15.75
C LEU A 66 15.02 8.50 17.06
N THR A 67 14.44 7.96 18.13
CA THR A 67 14.61 8.45 19.49
C THR A 67 15.06 7.31 20.39
N PHE A 68 15.87 7.62 21.40
CA PHE A 68 16.15 6.67 22.46
C PHE A 68 14.87 6.42 23.28
N GLY A 69 14.63 5.16 23.64
CA GLY A 69 13.48 4.77 24.46
C GLY A 69 13.59 5.25 25.91
N LEU A 70 14.82 5.42 26.42
CA LEU A 70 15.12 6.01 27.72
C LEU A 70 15.81 7.36 27.55
N GLY A 71 15.59 8.27 28.51
CA GLY A 71 16.39 9.49 28.61
C GLY A 71 17.74 9.18 29.25
N GLY A 72 18.84 9.62 28.64
CA GLY A 72 20.19 9.44 29.16
C GLY A 72 21.24 10.19 28.34
N THR A 73 22.50 10.02 28.72
CA THR A 73 23.64 10.68 28.04
C THR A 73 24.14 9.81 26.88
N ILE A 74 24.29 10.42 25.70
CA ILE A 74 24.89 9.74 24.54
C ILE A 74 26.38 9.54 24.81
N GLN A 75 26.83 8.29 24.84
CA GLN A 75 28.24 7.94 24.98
C GLN A 75 28.98 8.21 23.66
N GLN A 76 28.45 7.70 22.55
CA GLN A 76 29.07 7.85 21.24
C GLN A 76 28.04 7.82 20.11
N VAL A 77 28.29 8.61 19.07
CA VAL A 77 27.59 8.53 17.78
C VAL A 77 28.54 7.90 16.75
N ASN A 78 28.14 6.77 16.18
CA ASN A 78 28.98 5.95 15.32
C ASN A 78 28.83 6.26 13.83
N VAL A 79 27.97 7.22 13.48
CA VAL A 79 27.64 7.55 12.08
C VAL A 79 27.79 9.04 11.76
N ALA A 80 28.11 9.33 10.51
CA ALA A 80 28.21 10.68 9.98
C ALA A 80 26.92 11.10 9.25
N ARG A 81 26.65 12.41 9.21
CA ARG A 81 25.52 12.94 8.43
C ARG A 81 25.68 12.60 6.94
N GLY A 82 24.64 12.02 6.35
CA GLY A 82 24.61 11.59 4.95
C GLY A 82 25.23 10.21 4.71
N GLN A 83 25.65 9.50 5.76
CA GLN A 83 26.10 8.11 5.65
C GLN A 83 24.93 7.18 5.36
N THR A 84 25.09 6.30 4.37
CA THR A 84 24.19 5.17 4.16
C THR A 84 24.44 4.15 5.25
N VAL A 85 23.39 3.82 6.00
CA VAL A 85 23.43 2.86 7.10
C VAL A 85 22.57 1.66 6.74
N ILE A 86 22.94 0.48 7.25
CA ILE A 86 22.12 -0.72 7.11
C ILE A 86 21.30 -0.95 8.37
N ALA A 87 20.18 -1.66 8.25
CA ALA A 87 19.40 -1.99 9.42
C ALA A 87 20.17 -2.89 10.40
N GLY A 88 19.97 -2.62 11.69
CA GLY A 88 20.73 -3.23 12.78
C GLY A 88 22.09 -2.58 13.04
N GLU A 89 22.50 -1.59 12.24
CA GLU A 89 23.72 -0.82 12.51
C GLU A 89 23.52 0.09 13.73
N VAL A 90 24.40 -0.03 14.71
CA VAL A 90 24.35 0.79 15.94
C VAL A 90 24.75 2.22 15.59
N LEU A 91 23.77 3.10 15.46
CA LEU A 91 23.99 4.50 15.09
C LEU A 91 24.57 5.33 16.24
N ALA A 92 24.15 5.04 17.46
CA ALA A 92 24.62 5.70 18.67
C ALA A 92 24.39 4.79 19.88
N THR A 93 25.29 4.85 20.85
CA THR A 93 25.20 4.14 22.13
C THR A 93 24.90 5.13 23.24
N LEU A 94 23.96 4.79 24.12
CA LEU A 94 23.80 5.48 25.39
C LEU A 94 24.85 4.97 26.37
N ASP A 95 25.20 5.78 27.35
CA ASP A 95 26.14 5.35 28.39
C ASP A 95 25.42 4.42 29.39
N THR A 96 25.38 3.12 29.10
CA THR A 96 24.77 2.12 29.98
C THR A 96 25.72 1.61 31.06
N ALA A 97 27.01 1.99 30.98
CA ALA A 97 27.96 1.80 32.06
C ALA A 97 27.45 2.46 33.36
N GLU A 98 26.64 3.52 33.27
CA GLU A 98 26.02 4.13 34.45
C GLU A 98 25.04 3.17 35.17
N LEU A 99 24.30 2.31 34.46
CA LEU A 99 23.35 1.38 35.06
C LEU A 99 24.08 0.23 35.77
N GLU A 100 25.03 -0.43 35.11
CA GLU A 100 25.85 -1.47 35.73
C GLU A 100 26.69 -0.89 36.89
N LEU A 101 27.28 0.28 36.70
CA LEU A 101 28.04 0.97 37.75
C LEU A 101 27.12 1.39 38.91
N ALA A 102 25.89 1.82 38.67
CA ALA A 102 24.94 2.16 39.72
C ALA A 102 24.56 0.93 40.57
N VAL A 103 24.33 -0.22 39.95
CA VAL A 103 24.09 -1.48 40.66
C VAL A 103 25.33 -1.87 41.47
N GLN A 104 26.52 -1.80 40.87
CA GLN A 104 27.77 -2.11 41.57
C GLN A 104 28.03 -1.16 42.75
N GLN A 105 27.88 0.15 42.55
CA GLN A 105 28.07 1.17 43.60
C GLN A 105 27.06 1.00 44.74
N ALA A 106 25.80 0.68 44.43
CA ALA A 106 24.78 0.42 45.44
C ALA A 106 25.10 -0.86 46.25
N GLY A 107 25.59 -1.91 45.58
CA GLY A 107 26.05 -3.14 46.23
C GLY A 107 27.28 -2.95 47.11
N ASP A 108 28.26 -2.16 46.65
CA ASP A 108 29.44 -1.81 47.42
C ASP A 108 29.06 -0.96 48.65
N ALA A 109 28.16 0.01 48.49
CA ALA A 109 27.63 0.80 49.60
C ALA A 109 26.93 -0.08 50.65
N LEU A 110 26.12 -1.06 50.21
CA LEU A 110 25.48 -2.02 51.11
C LEU A 110 26.52 -2.84 51.88
N THR A 111 27.55 -3.32 51.18
CA THR A 111 28.65 -4.07 51.79
C THR A 111 29.39 -3.24 52.83
N ILE A 112 29.67 -1.96 52.55
CA ILE A 112 30.29 -1.04 53.51
C ILE A 112 29.41 -0.85 54.75
N GLN A 113 28.09 -0.71 54.60
CA GLN A 113 27.18 -0.56 55.76
C GLN A 113 27.10 -1.83 56.61
N GLN A 114 27.11 -3.00 55.98
CA GLN A 114 27.16 -4.29 56.68
C GLN A 114 28.46 -4.46 57.47
N LEU A 115 29.61 -4.14 56.86
CA LEU A 115 30.91 -4.16 57.54
C LEU A 115 30.96 -3.17 58.70
N THR A 116 30.38 -1.98 58.52
CA THR A 116 30.28 -0.96 59.57
C THR A 116 29.41 -1.45 60.73
N LEU A 117 28.27 -2.10 60.45
CA LEU A 117 27.44 -2.71 61.49
C LEU A 117 28.20 -3.80 62.25
N GLN A 118 28.97 -4.64 61.55
CA GLN A 118 29.77 -5.70 62.16
C GLN A 118 30.82 -5.13 63.11
N GLN A 119 31.59 -4.12 62.67
CA GLN A 119 32.56 -3.42 63.52
C GLN A 119 31.90 -2.78 64.76
N ARG A 120 30.70 -2.19 64.61
CA ARG A 120 29.96 -1.62 65.74
C ARG A 120 29.52 -2.70 66.73
N ARG A 121 29.09 -3.87 66.27
CA ARG A 121 28.71 -5.02 67.13
C ARG A 121 29.87 -5.51 67.99
N ASP A 122 31.08 -5.52 67.43
CA ASP A 122 32.28 -5.92 68.16
C ASP A 122 32.65 -4.93 69.30
N SER A 123 32.08 -3.73 69.29
CA SER A 123 32.38 -2.63 70.22
C SER A 123 31.40 -2.48 71.40
N GLN A 124 30.54 -3.48 71.69
CA GLN A 124 29.43 -3.40 72.66
C GLN A 124 28.52 -2.15 72.47
N PRO A 125 27.82 -2.04 71.34
CA PRO A 125 27.04 -0.86 70.99
C PRO A 125 25.72 -0.79 71.78
N THR A 126 25.19 0.42 71.97
CA THR A 126 23.84 0.59 72.52
C THR A 126 22.75 0.21 71.50
N ALA A 127 21.56 -0.14 71.99
CA ALA A 127 20.41 -0.49 71.14
C ALA A 127 20.06 0.60 70.12
N ALA A 128 20.17 1.88 70.51
CA ALA A 128 19.93 3.01 69.61
C ALA A 128 20.92 3.03 68.42
N THR A 129 22.20 2.74 68.68
CA THR A 129 23.25 2.75 67.63
C THR A 129 23.08 1.60 66.63
N LEU A 130 22.61 0.44 67.12
CA LEU A 130 22.26 -0.69 66.27
C LEU A 130 21.01 -0.41 65.43
N ALA A 131 20.01 0.25 66.01
CA ALA A 131 18.80 0.63 65.28
C ALA A 131 19.09 1.61 64.13
N THR A 132 19.94 2.62 64.34
CA THR A 132 20.37 3.53 63.27
C THR A 132 21.16 2.80 62.18
N ALA A 133 22.11 1.95 62.55
CA ALA A 133 22.89 1.18 61.58
C ALA A 133 22.01 0.23 60.75
N GLN A 134 20.98 -0.36 61.35
CA GLN A 134 20.01 -1.17 60.62
C GLN A 134 19.19 -0.33 59.65
N ALA A 135 18.72 0.86 60.08
CA ALA A 135 18.01 1.78 59.20
C ALA A 135 18.88 2.24 58.01
N ASP A 136 20.18 2.44 58.21
CA ASP A 136 21.12 2.77 57.12
C ASP A 136 21.27 1.61 56.13
N ILE A 137 21.30 0.36 56.61
CA ILE A 137 21.31 -0.84 55.76
C ILE A 137 20.00 -0.95 54.97
N ASP A 138 18.85 -0.78 55.64
CA ASP A 138 17.54 -0.88 55.00
C ASP A 138 17.38 0.20 53.91
N ALA A 139 17.85 1.42 54.16
CA ALA A 139 17.88 2.49 53.17
C ALA A 139 18.79 2.17 51.97
N THR A 140 19.97 1.58 52.22
CA THR A 140 20.90 1.20 51.16
C THR A 140 20.39 0.01 50.35
N GLN A 141 19.71 -0.95 50.99
CA GLN A 141 19.02 -2.04 50.29
C GLN A 141 17.91 -1.52 49.39
N ALA A 142 17.17 -0.50 49.81
CA ALA A 142 16.18 0.15 48.94
C ALA A 142 16.85 0.80 47.72
N SER A 143 18.03 1.41 47.87
CA SER A 143 18.80 1.95 46.73
C SER A 143 19.28 0.85 45.76
N VAL A 144 19.74 -0.30 46.25
CA VAL A 144 20.08 -1.46 45.42
C VAL A 144 18.86 -1.93 44.64
N ALA A 145 17.71 -2.09 45.31
CA ALA A 145 16.48 -2.53 44.65
C ALA A 145 16.02 -1.57 43.55
N VAL A 146 16.20 -0.25 43.72
CA VAL A 146 15.91 0.74 42.67
C VAL A 146 16.87 0.60 41.48
N ALA A 147 18.17 0.40 41.73
CA ALA A 147 19.15 0.22 40.68
C ALA A 147 18.87 -1.05 39.85
N GLU A 148 18.59 -2.18 40.52
CA GLU A 148 18.20 -3.44 39.88
C GLU A 148 16.88 -3.29 39.10
N ALA A 149 15.89 -2.56 39.63
CA ALA A 149 14.63 -2.32 38.94
C ALA A 149 14.82 -1.49 37.66
N ASN A 150 15.75 -0.53 37.66
CA ASN A 150 16.06 0.25 36.47
C ASN A 150 16.74 -0.61 35.40
N GLN A 151 17.69 -1.47 35.78
CA GLN A 151 18.31 -2.43 34.87
C GLN A 151 17.27 -3.41 34.28
N ALA A 152 16.43 -4.01 35.13
CA ALA A 152 15.37 -4.91 34.68
C ALA A 152 14.36 -4.22 33.75
N GLY A 153 14.07 -2.94 33.99
CA GLY A 153 13.22 -2.13 33.10
C GLY A 153 13.82 -1.95 31.71
N ALA A 154 15.14 -1.70 31.63
CA ALA A 154 15.85 -1.60 30.35
C ALA A 154 15.85 -2.95 29.60
N GLU A 155 16.16 -4.04 30.29
CA GLU A 155 16.14 -5.40 29.71
C GLU A 155 14.74 -5.79 29.20
N ALA A 156 13.69 -5.45 29.94
CA ALA A 156 12.31 -5.67 29.52
C ALA A 156 11.95 -4.88 28.25
N GLY A 157 12.48 -3.66 28.10
CA GLY A 157 12.32 -2.85 26.89
C GLY A 157 12.98 -3.50 25.67
N LEU A 158 14.16 -4.08 25.84
CA LEU A 158 14.83 -4.86 24.79
C LEU A 158 14.01 -6.09 24.38
N LEU A 159 13.56 -6.87 25.36
CA LEU A 159 12.74 -8.06 25.10
C LEU A 159 11.44 -7.70 24.34
N GLN A 160 10.81 -6.58 24.69
CA GLN A 160 9.63 -6.09 24.00
C GLN A 160 9.93 -5.74 22.53
N ALA A 161 11.05 -5.06 22.26
CA ALA A 161 11.45 -4.71 20.90
C ALA A 161 11.75 -5.97 20.05
N GLU A 162 12.43 -6.95 20.63
CA GLU A 162 12.68 -8.25 19.99
C GLU A 162 11.40 -9.03 19.71
N ALA A 163 10.45 -9.03 20.66
CA ALA A 163 9.14 -9.66 20.47
C ALA A 163 8.34 -8.98 19.36
N GLN A 164 8.41 -7.65 19.23
CA GLN A 164 7.77 -6.89 18.16
C GLN A 164 8.33 -7.30 16.79
N LYS A 165 9.66 -7.42 16.66
CA LYS A 165 10.32 -7.92 15.44
C LYS A 165 9.92 -9.36 15.14
N ALA A 166 9.89 -10.23 16.15
CA ALA A 166 9.46 -11.61 15.99
C ALA A 166 8.01 -11.69 15.50
N LEU A 167 7.12 -10.81 15.96
CA LEU A 167 5.75 -10.69 15.47
C LEU A 167 5.67 -10.23 14.00
N LEU A 168 6.54 -9.31 13.58
CA LEU A 168 6.62 -8.90 12.18
C LEU A 168 7.15 -10.02 11.28
N GLN A 169 8.06 -10.83 11.79
CA GLN A 169 8.60 -12.01 11.09
C GLN A 169 7.67 -13.22 11.16
N ALA A 170 6.72 -13.23 12.10
CA ALA A 170 5.71 -14.26 12.17
C ALA A 170 4.86 -14.16 10.90
N GLY A 171 4.83 -15.26 10.14
CA GLY A 171 3.99 -15.36 8.94
C GLY A 171 2.49 -15.22 9.26
N PRO A 172 1.63 -15.29 8.24
CA PRO A 172 0.20 -15.12 8.42
C PRO A 172 -0.37 -16.15 9.41
N THR A 173 -1.29 -15.69 10.26
CA THR A 173 -1.96 -16.57 11.23
C THR A 173 -2.82 -17.60 10.50
N ALA A 174 -3.05 -18.76 11.14
CA ALA A 174 -3.92 -19.80 10.59
C ALA A 174 -5.33 -19.25 10.27
N ASP A 175 -5.85 -18.36 11.13
CA ASP A 175 -7.15 -17.70 10.92
C ASP A 175 -7.16 -16.78 9.69
N ALA A 176 -6.08 -16.02 9.47
CA ALA A 176 -5.96 -15.16 8.30
C ALA A 176 -5.88 -15.97 7.00
N ILE A 177 -5.14 -17.09 7.01
CA ILE A 177 -5.07 -18.02 5.87
C ILE A 177 -6.45 -18.61 5.61
N ALA A 178 -7.14 -19.12 6.64
CA ALA A 178 -8.46 -19.71 6.52
C ALA A 178 -9.50 -18.70 5.98
N ALA A 179 -9.46 -17.44 6.43
CA ALA A 179 -10.33 -16.38 5.92
C ALA A 179 -10.07 -16.08 4.44
N ALA A 180 -8.80 -16.01 4.03
CA ALA A 180 -8.44 -15.80 2.62
C ALA A 180 -8.86 -16.98 1.73
N ASP A 181 -8.66 -18.22 2.20
CA ASP A 181 -9.08 -19.43 1.49
C ASP A 181 -10.61 -19.49 1.37
N ALA A 182 -11.35 -19.09 2.41
CA ALA A 182 -12.81 -18.99 2.38
C ALA A 182 -13.31 -17.93 1.39
N GLU A 183 -12.61 -16.78 1.28
CA GLU A 183 -12.94 -15.75 0.30
C GLU A 183 -12.73 -16.25 -1.13
N ILE A 184 -11.61 -16.92 -1.41
CA ILE A 184 -11.34 -17.54 -2.73
C ILE A 184 -12.41 -18.57 -3.07
N ALA A 185 -12.79 -19.42 -2.12
CA ALA A 185 -13.85 -20.41 -2.33
C ALA A 185 -15.19 -19.73 -2.69
N ALA A 186 -15.54 -18.66 -2.00
CA ALA A 186 -16.76 -17.89 -2.29
C ALA A 186 -16.72 -17.23 -3.67
N ARG A 187 -15.58 -16.65 -4.07
CA ARG A 187 -15.42 -16.03 -5.41
C ARG A 187 -15.38 -17.07 -6.53
N THR A 188 -14.82 -18.25 -6.26
CA THR A 188 -14.83 -19.37 -7.22
C THR A 188 -16.26 -19.83 -7.48
N ALA A 189 -17.06 -20.00 -6.42
CA ALA A 189 -18.48 -20.35 -6.57
C ALA A 189 -19.25 -19.26 -7.35
N GLU A 190 -18.96 -17.98 -7.13
CA GLU A 190 -19.58 -16.89 -7.90
C GLU A 190 -19.24 -16.97 -9.40
N VAL A 191 -17.96 -17.17 -9.74
CA VAL A 191 -17.52 -17.36 -11.14
C VAL A 191 -18.26 -18.54 -11.77
N GLU A 192 -18.36 -19.67 -11.07
CA GLU A 192 -19.08 -20.86 -11.55
C GLU A 192 -20.56 -20.56 -11.81
N THR A 193 -21.25 -19.89 -10.87
CA THR A 193 -22.68 -19.55 -11.07
C THR A 193 -22.94 -18.61 -12.25
N VAL A 194 -22.02 -17.67 -12.51
CA VAL A 194 -22.11 -16.73 -13.64
C VAL A 194 -21.71 -17.42 -14.95
N GLN A 195 -20.77 -18.35 -14.91
CA GLN A 195 -20.39 -19.20 -16.04
C GLN A 195 -21.57 -20.08 -16.47
N ASP A 196 -22.24 -20.76 -15.53
CA ASP A 196 -23.45 -21.56 -15.80
C ASP A 196 -24.59 -20.70 -16.39
N ALA A 197 -24.71 -19.45 -15.95
CA ALA A 197 -25.68 -18.50 -16.50
C ALA A 197 -25.32 -18.10 -17.94
N TYR A 198 -24.04 -17.85 -18.22
CA TYR A 198 -23.54 -17.55 -19.57
C TYR A 198 -23.77 -18.74 -20.52
N ASP A 199 -23.40 -19.94 -20.10
CA ASP A 199 -23.50 -21.16 -20.91
C ASP A 199 -24.96 -21.46 -21.27
N ARG A 200 -25.91 -21.28 -20.33
CA ARG A 200 -27.35 -21.39 -20.62
C ARG A 200 -27.82 -20.37 -21.64
N ILE A 201 -27.39 -19.10 -21.55
CA ILE A 201 -27.81 -18.04 -22.51
C ILE A 201 -27.38 -18.40 -23.94
N ILE A 202 -26.15 -18.91 -24.09
CA ILE A 202 -25.62 -19.39 -25.36
C ILE A 202 -26.40 -20.61 -25.86
N GLU A 203 -26.69 -21.58 -24.99
CA GLU A 203 -27.44 -22.80 -25.33
C GLU A 203 -28.85 -22.49 -25.86
N PHE A 204 -29.55 -21.53 -25.25
CA PHE A 204 -30.88 -21.09 -25.69
C PHE A 204 -30.87 -20.10 -26.86
N GLY A 205 -29.69 -19.76 -27.41
CA GLY A 205 -29.56 -18.88 -28.58
C GLY A 205 -29.99 -17.43 -28.35
N VAL A 206 -29.98 -16.96 -27.09
CA VAL A 206 -30.40 -15.61 -26.71
C VAL A 206 -29.21 -14.65 -26.86
N GLY A 207 -28.88 -14.28 -28.10
CA GLY A 207 -27.81 -13.33 -28.40
C GLY A 207 -28.21 -11.87 -28.19
N GLY A 208 -27.23 -10.97 -28.07
CA GLY A 208 -27.43 -9.52 -28.01
C GLY A 208 -27.07 -8.89 -26.65
N THR A 209 -27.87 -7.92 -26.19
CA THR A 209 -27.53 -7.13 -24.97
C THR A 209 -27.49 -7.97 -23.70
N THR A 210 -28.26 -9.05 -23.61
CA THR A 210 -28.27 -9.97 -22.46
C THR A 210 -26.99 -10.79 -22.37
N GLU A 211 -26.53 -11.36 -23.48
CA GLU A 211 -25.25 -12.07 -23.54
C GLU A 211 -24.07 -11.14 -23.18
N GLU A 212 -24.08 -9.92 -23.72
CA GLU A 212 -23.04 -8.94 -23.44
C GLU A 212 -23.01 -8.51 -21.96
N GLN A 213 -24.18 -8.37 -21.32
CA GLN A 213 -24.29 -8.10 -19.89
C GLN A 213 -23.74 -9.26 -19.05
N THR A 214 -24.08 -10.51 -19.36
CA THR A 214 -23.58 -11.67 -18.61
C THR A 214 -22.07 -11.88 -18.81
N ARG A 215 -21.55 -11.61 -20.01
CA ARG A 215 -20.10 -11.61 -20.26
C ARG A 215 -19.37 -10.56 -19.42
N PHE A 216 -19.95 -9.36 -19.28
CA PHE A 216 -19.39 -8.34 -18.39
C PHE A 216 -19.42 -8.78 -16.93
N GLN A 217 -20.51 -9.41 -16.48
CA GLN A 217 -20.61 -9.99 -15.13
C GLN A 217 -19.57 -11.10 -14.90
N LEU A 218 -19.36 -11.98 -15.87
CA LEU A 218 -18.35 -13.04 -15.79
C LEU A 218 -16.94 -12.44 -15.66
N ASN A 219 -16.63 -11.43 -16.47
CA ASN A 219 -15.34 -10.75 -16.37
C ASN A 219 -15.16 -10.05 -15.02
N ALA A 220 -16.21 -9.43 -14.47
CA ALA A 220 -16.17 -8.83 -13.14
C ALA A 220 -15.95 -9.88 -12.03
N ALA A 221 -16.62 -11.03 -12.10
CA ALA A 221 -16.43 -12.14 -11.15
C ALA A 221 -15.01 -12.71 -11.21
N GLN A 222 -14.45 -12.88 -12.42
CA GLN A 222 -13.07 -13.31 -12.62
C GLN A 222 -12.06 -12.30 -12.04
N GLN A 223 -12.28 -11.00 -12.23
CA GLN A 223 -11.46 -9.96 -11.61
C GLN A 223 -11.53 -10.01 -10.08
N ALA A 224 -12.71 -10.28 -9.51
CA ALA A 224 -12.90 -10.40 -8.07
C ALA A 224 -12.18 -11.63 -7.49
N LEU A 225 -12.19 -12.77 -8.20
CA LEU A 225 -11.41 -13.96 -7.84
C LEU A 225 -9.90 -13.66 -7.88
N ALA A 226 -9.41 -13.05 -8.97
CA ALA A 226 -8.00 -12.67 -9.09
C ALA A 226 -7.55 -11.71 -7.97
N ALA A 227 -8.43 -10.78 -7.55
CA ALA A 227 -8.16 -9.90 -6.43
C ALA A 227 -8.09 -10.67 -5.09
N ALA A 228 -8.94 -11.66 -4.86
CA ALA A 228 -8.89 -12.53 -3.68
C ALA A 228 -7.59 -13.38 -3.65
N GLU A 229 -7.18 -13.95 -4.78
CA GLU A 229 -5.90 -14.68 -4.92
C GLU A 229 -4.69 -13.76 -4.67
N ALA A 230 -4.74 -12.52 -5.16
CA ALA A 230 -3.71 -11.51 -4.91
C ALA A 230 -3.60 -11.16 -3.43
N ARG A 231 -4.75 -10.99 -2.73
CA ARG A 231 -4.77 -10.77 -1.28
C ARG A 231 -4.16 -11.94 -0.50
N ARG A 232 -4.49 -13.18 -0.87
CA ARG A 232 -3.88 -14.37 -0.26
C ARG A 232 -2.38 -14.38 -0.48
N THR A 233 -1.91 -14.07 -1.68
CA THR A 233 -0.48 -14.01 -1.99
C THR A 233 0.22 -12.92 -1.17
N ALA A 234 -0.42 -11.77 -0.99
CA ALA A 234 0.10 -10.68 -0.17
C ALA A 234 0.28 -11.07 1.31
N LEU A 235 -0.55 -11.96 1.86
CA LEU A 235 -0.37 -12.49 3.22
C LEU A 235 0.96 -13.25 3.39
N PHE A 236 1.50 -13.84 2.31
CA PHE A 236 2.76 -14.58 2.32
C PHE A 236 3.96 -13.78 1.82
N ALA A 237 3.78 -12.52 1.42
CA ALA A 237 4.86 -11.68 0.89
C ALA A 237 5.94 -11.34 1.93
N GLY A 238 5.72 -11.70 3.20
CA GLY A 238 6.62 -11.37 4.31
C GLY A 238 6.55 -9.89 4.70
N PRO A 239 7.18 -9.51 5.83
CA PRO A 239 7.27 -8.12 6.23
C PRO A 239 8.08 -7.31 5.21
N ARG A 240 7.70 -6.04 5.00
CA ARG A 240 8.45 -5.14 4.13
C ARG A 240 9.83 -4.89 4.73
N LEU A 241 10.82 -4.65 3.87
CA LEU A 241 12.17 -4.33 4.32
C LEU A 241 12.12 -3.16 5.31
N ALA A 242 11.45 -2.06 4.96
CA ALA A 242 11.31 -0.88 5.82
C ALA A 242 10.75 -1.19 7.22
N ASP A 243 9.80 -2.13 7.35
CA ASP A 243 9.23 -2.52 8.65
C ASP A 243 10.26 -3.28 9.50
N LEU A 244 11.06 -4.16 8.88
CA LEU A 244 12.17 -4.83 9.53
C LEU A 244 13.26 -3.83 9.94
N GLN A 245 13.57 -2.86 9.09
CA GLN A 245 14.57 -1.83 9.39
C GLN A 245 14.13 -0.95 10.57
N ALA A 246 12.85 -0.59 10.64
CA ALA A 246 12.28 0.14 11.77
C ALA A 246 12.35 -0.68 13.07
N ALA A 247 12.01 -1.97 13.01
CA ALA A 247 12.11 -2.87 14.16
C ALA A 247 13.56 -3.07 14.62
N ASP A 248 14.52 -3.19 13.68
CA ASP A 248 15.94 -3.26 13.98
C ASP A 248 16.46 -1.98 14.62
N ALA A 249 15.99 -0.81 14.16
CA ALA A 249 16.36 0.46 14.77
C ALA A 249 15.78 0.60 16.19
N GLN A 250 14.58 0.06 16.45
CA GLN A 250 14.00 -0.02 17.80
C GLN A 250 14.78 -0.97 18.71
N ILE A 251 15.24 -2.12 18.19
CA ILE A 251 16.10 -3.02 18.96
C ILE A 251 17.44 -2.34 19.24
N ALA A 252 18.05 -1.69 18.27
CA ALA A 252 19.31 -0.98 18.47
C ALA A 252 19.17 0.15 19.52
N SER A 253 18.05 0.88 19.51
CA SER A 253 17.79 1.91 20.53
C SER A 253 17.47 1.32 21.91
N ALA A 254 16.87 0.12 21.99
CA ALA A 254 16.63 -0.58 23.23
C ALA A 254 17.90 -1.24 23.79
N GLN A 255 18.75 -1.82 22.94
CA GLN A 255 20.08 -2.34 23.30
C GLN A 255 20.99 -1.22 23.79
N ALA A 256 20.91 -0.03 23.19
CA ALA A 256 21.62 1.12 23.68
C ALA A 256 21.18 1.57 25.09
N ASN A 257 20.07 1.06 25.62
CA ASN A 257 19.57 1.39 26.96
C ASN A 257 19.90 0.32 28.02
N VAL A 258 20.41 -0.85 27.62
CA VAL A 258 20.82 -1.96 28.48
C VAL A 258 22.32 -1.92 28.71
#